data_AF-A0AAV5BB60-F1
#
_entry.id   AF-A0AAV5BB60-F1
#
_cell.length_a   1.000
_cell.length_b   1.000
_cell.length_c   1.000
_cell.angle_alpha   90.00
_cell.angle_beta   90.00
_cell.angle_gamma   90.00
#
_symmetry.space_group_name_H-M   'P 1'
#
loop_
_entity.id
_entity.type
_entity.pdbx_description
1 polymer ?
#
loop_
_entity_poly.entity_id
_entity_poly.type
_entity_poly.pdbx_seq_one_letter_code
_entity_poly.pdbx_strand_id
1 'polypeptide(L)' 'MQCMHIGPYDLEPESVERMHQYMSENGYDLDIGNPRYHHEIYLSDPRKGDPEKLKTVIRHPVKKCSEA' A
#
# COMPACT_ATOMS: atom_id res chain seq x y z
N MET A 1 7.29 -2.75 -1.14
CA MET A 1 6.49 -3.14 0.04
C MET A 1 5.06 -3.45 -0.38
N GLN A 2 4.35 -4.29 0.37
CA GLN A 2 2.93 -4.49 0.18
C GLN A 2 2.22 -4.58 1.53
N CYS A 3 0.98 -4.14 1.60
CA CYS A 3 0.09 -4.34 2.74
C CYS A 3 -1.31 -4.73 2.27
N MET A 4 -2.10 -5.33 3.16
CA MET A 4 -3.51 -5.56 2.93
C MET A 4 -4.29 -4.45 3.63
N HIS A 5 -5.07 -3.70 2.86
CA HIS A 5 -6.11 -2.83 3.37
C HIS A 5 -7.40 -3.63 3.54
N ILE A 6 -8.01 -3.53 4.73
CA ILE A 6 -9.31 -4.11 5.03
C ILE A 6 -10.21 -2.96 5.47
N GLY A 7 -11.25 -2.70 4.70
CA GLY A 7 -12.17 -1.60 4.95
C GLY A 7 -12.49 -0.77 3.70
N PRO A 8 -13.19 0.37 3.89
CA PRO A 8 -13.55 1.27 2.81
C PRO A 8 -12.31 1.93 2.20
N TYR A 9 -12.31 2.11 0.88
CA TYR A 9 -11.20 2.72 0.15
C TYR A 9 -10.83 4.13 0.63
N ASP A 10 -11.78 4.88 1.20
CA ASP A 10 -11.51 6.21 1.78
C ASP A 10 -10.53 6.16 2.98
N LEU A 11 -10.39 4.99 3.63
CA LEU A 11 -9.46 4.76 4.75
C LEU A 11 -8.12 4.15 4.29
N GLU A 12 -7.94 3.95 2.99
CA GLU A 12 -6.69 3.48 2.42
C GLU A 12 -5.47 4.35 2.79
N PRO A 13 -5.58 5.71 2.86
CA PRO A 13 -4.48 6.57 3.28
C PRO A 13 -3.88 6.21 4.65
N GLU A 14 -4.70 5.74 5.60
CA GLU A 14 -4.19 5.30 6.91
C GLU A 14 -3.30 4.06 6.80
N SER A 15 -3.65 3.15 5.88
CA SER A 15 -2.87 1.94 5.63
C SER A 15 -1.58 2.23 4.89
N VAL A 16 -1.62 3.20 3.97
CA VAL A 16 -0.45 3.72 3.25
C VAL A 16 0.51 4.43 4.20
N GLU A 17 0.01 5.26 5.12
CA GLU A 17 0.82 5.96 6.10
C GLU A 17 1.57 4.98 7.03
N ARG A 18 0.87 3.98 7.59
CA ARG A 18 1.51 2.91 8.38
C ARG A 18 2.55 2.14 7.58
N MET A 19 2.26 1.89 6.30
CA MET A 19 3.17 1.23 5.39
C MET A 19 4.43 2.09 5.16
N HIS A 20 4.31 3.41 4.94
CA HIS A 20 5.44 4.33 4.78
C HIS A 20 6.29 4.45 6.05
N GLN A 21 5.67 4.53 7.22
CA GLN A 21 6.37 4.54 8.50
C GLN A 21 7.23 3.29 8.66
N TYR A 22 6.65 2.11 8.40
CA TYR A 22 7.40 0.87 8.43
C TYR A 22 8.53 0.81 7.38
N MET A 23 8.33 1.36 6.16
CA MET A 23 9.43 1.45 5.17
C MET A 23 10.61 2.24 5.76
N SER A 24 10.33 3.43 6.29
CA SER A 24 11.35 4.33 6.83
C SER A 24 12.10 3.71 8.02
N GLU A 25 11.36 3.08 8.95
CA GLU A 25 11.95 2.39 10.11
C GLU A 25 12.87 1.24 9.70
N ASN A 26 12.61 0.60 8.55
CA ASN A 26 13.39 -0.53 8.05
C ASN A 26 14.44 -0.11 7.00
N GLY A 27 14.70 1.20 6.82
CA GLY A 27 15.72 1.70 5.89
C GLY A 27 15.34 1.54 4.42
N TYR A 28 14.05 1.64 4.09
CA TYR A 28 13.56 1.64 2.72
C TYR A 28 12.98 2.99 2.34
N ASP A 29 13.24 3.41 1.11
CA ASP A 29 12.61 4.56 0.48
C ASP A 29 11.57 4.11 -0.55
N LEU A 30 10.56 4.96 -0.74
CA LEU A 30 9.66 4.88 -1.88
C LEU A 30 10.44 4.99 -3.19
N ASP A 31 10.12 4.09 -4.12
CA ASP A 31 10.72 4.07 -5.46
C ASP A 31 9.62 4.02 -6.52
N ILE A 32 8.67 4.94 -6.42
CA ILE A 32 7.66 5.16 -7.45
C ILE A 32 8.29 6.02 -8.56
N GLY A 33 8.20 5.53 -9.79
CA GLY A 33 8.66 6.22 -10.97
C GLY A 33 8.27 5.47 -12.24
N ASN A 34 8.88 5.81 -13.37
CA ASN A 34 8.72 5.03 -14.59
C ASN A 34 9.88 4.01 -14.70
N PRO A 35 9.65 2.68 -14.81
CA PRO A 35 8.38 1.96 -14.96
C PRO A 35 7.79 1.37 -13.65
N ARG A 36 8.24 1.83 -12.48
CA ARG A 36 7.85 1.29 -11.18
C ARG A 36 6.66 2.05 -10.58
N TYR A 37 5.45 1.57 -10.82
CA TYR A 37 4.21 2.22 -10.34
C TYR A 37 3.68 1.64 -9.02
N HIS A 38 2.86 2.42 -8.31
CA HIS A 38 2.01 1.87 -7.25
C HIS A 38 0.93 1.00 -7.88
N HIS A 39 0.62 -0.14 -7.27
CA HIS A 39 -0.42 -1.05 -7.74
C HIS A 39 -1.41 -1.33 -6.62
N GLU A 40 -2.69 -1.19 -6.94
CA GLU A 40 -3.81 -1.61 -6.10
C GLU A 40 -4.45 -2.84 -6.72
N ILE A 41 -4.62 -3.90 -5.93
CA ILE A 41 -5.25 -5.14 -6.35
C ILE A 41 -6.52 -5.34 -5.51
N TYR A 42 -7.67 -5.07 -6.11
CA TYR A 42 -8.97 -5.26 -5.47
C TYR A 42 -9.34 -6.74 -5.47
N LEU A 43 -9.41 -7.34 -4.29
CA LEU A 43 -9.80 -8.75 -4.12
C LEU A 43 -11.29 -8.92 -3.87
N SER A 44 -11.97 -7.84 -3.47
CA SER A 44 -13.41 -7.82 -3.17
C SER A 44 -14.16 -6.95 -4.17
N ASP A 45 -15.40 -7.33 -4.50
CA ASP A 45 -16.28 -6.52 -5.35
C ASP A 45 -16.94 -5.41 -4.51
N PRO A 46 -16.61 -4.12 -4.72
CA PRO A 46 -17.18 -3.02 -3.96
C PRO A 46 -18.68 -2.81 -4.17
N ARG A 47 -19.26 -3.42 -5.20
CA ARG A 47 -20.70 -3.28 -5.53
C ARG A 47 -21.57 -4.26 -4.76
N LYS A 48 -20.97 -5.29 -4.16
CA LYS A 48 -21.68 -6.42 -3.52
C LYS A 48 -21.27 -6.66 -2.06
N GLY A 49 -20.13 -6.12 -1.63
CA GLY A 49 -19.58 -6.32 -0.31
C GLY A 49 -19.96 -5.23 0.69
N ASP A 50 -19.94 -5.60 1.97
CA ASP A 50 -19.90 -4.66 3.10
C ASP A 50 -18.58 -3.86 3.02
N PRO A 51 -18.61 -2.51 2.97
CA PRO A 51 -17.42 -1.68 2.89
C PRO A 51 -16.36 -2.02 3.94
N GLU A 52 -16.75 -2.41 5.15
CA GLU A 52 -15.82 -2.76 6.22
C GLU A 52 -15.06 -4.07 5.98
N LYS A 53 -15.54 -4.92 5.06
CA LYS A 53 -14.96 -6.22 4.73
C LYS A 53 -14.22 -6.24 3.40
N LEU A 54 -14.18 -5.12 2.68
CA LEU A 54 -13.48 -5.02 1.41
C LEU A 54 -11.98 -5.22 1.62
N LYS A 55 -11.36 -5.96 0.71
CA LYS A 55 -9.93 -6.27 0.74
C LYS A 55 -9.25 -5.72 -0.50
N THR A 56 -8.25 -4.88 -0.28
CA THR A 56 -7.39 -4.32 -1.32
C THR A 56 -5.94 -4.58 -0.93
N VAL A 57 -5.15 -5.14 -1.85
CA VAL A 57 -3.70 -5.20 -1.66
C VAL A 57 -3.10 -3.94 -2.25
N ILE A 58 -2.41 -3.16 -1.41
CA ILE A 58 -1.66 -1.99 -1.83
C ILE A 58 -0.20 -2.39 -1.98
N ARG A 59 0.40 -2.09 -3.13
CA ARG A 59 1.80 -2.37 -3.41
C ARG A 59 2.53 -1.12 -3.87
N HIS A 60 3.50 -0.73 -3.06
CA HIS A 60 4.38 0.39 -3.36
C HIS A 60 5.79 -0.14 -3.65
N PRO A 61 6.38 0.18 -4.82
CA PRO A 61 7.77 -0.14 -5.09
C PRO A 61 8.67 0.60 -4.09
N VAL A 62 9.66 -0.11 -3.57
CA VAL A 62 10.65 0.42 -2.63
C VAL A 62 12.06 0.07 -3.09
N LYS A 63 13.03 0.84 -2.63
CA LYS A 63 14.46 0.58 -2.73
C LYS A 63 15.07 0.64 -1.34
N LYS A 64 16.20 -0.05 -1.13
CA LYS A 64 16.97 0.15 0.10
C LYS A 64 17.55 1.56 0.07
N CYS A 65 17.44 2.26 1.19
CA CYS A 65 18.20 3.47 1.44
C CYS A 65 19.67 3.03 1.43
N SER A 66 20.45 3.45 0.44
CA SER A 66 21.87 3.09 0.37
C SER A 66 22.58 3.73 1.56
N GLU A 67 23.20 2.92 2.42
CA GLU A 67 24.19 3.42 3.38
C GLU A 67 25.26 4.17 2.57
N ALA A 68 25.39 5.47 2.84
CA ALA A 68 26.42 6.32 2.27
C ALA A 68 27.76 6.09 3.00
#